data_AF-A0A6A0H9Q9-F1
#
_entry.id   AF-A0A6A0H9Q9-F1
#
_cell.length_a   1.000
_cell.length_b   1.000
_cell.length_c   1.000
_cell.angle_alpha   90.00
_cell.angle_beta   90.00
_cell.angle_gamma   90.00
#
_symmetry.space_group_name_H-M   'P 1'
#
loop_
_entity.id
_entity.type
_entity.pdbx_description
1 polymer ?
#
loop_
_entity_poly.entity_id
_entity_poly.type
_entity_poly.pdbx_seq_one_letter_code
_entity_poly.pdbx_strand_id
1 'polypeptide(L)'
;MIMLWWDWHLKWNPAEFGGVKELRVPYTSVWYPDIILYNTAESDYESSILNTYVIIDYTGRVELVSHALLSSICDVQVDYFPFDQQECRLRFASWTYDIAGVGIIVNYSIDYYIQIQRRTKFGMFFYIMPGILINVCAVMVFSLPAESGEKVGLSINSLIAMIVFLMAMTEKIPPTSRIPLAGEADFCNDLN
;
A
#
# COMPACT_ATOMS: atom_id res chain seq x y z
N MET A 1 8.94 -6.34 13.44
CA MET A 1 9.83 -5.19 13.70
C MET A 1 10.85 -5.61 14.74
N ILE A 2 12.13 -5.34 14.51
CA ILE A 2 13.20 -5.63 15.48
C ILE A 2 13.81 -4.28 15.87
N MET A 3 13.80 -3.98 17.17
CA MET A 3 14.40 -2.78 17.73
C MET A 3 15.60 -3.16 18.59
N LEU A 4 16.70 -2.45 18.39
CA LEU A 4 17.96 -2.66 19.10
C LEU A 4 18.41 -1.32 19.67
N TRP A 5 18.61 -1.27 20.98
CA TRP A 5 19.19 -0.10 21.65
C TRP A 5 20.11 -0.51 22.80
N TRP A 6 20.80 0.48 23.35
CA TRP A 6 21.68 0.30 24.50
C TRP A 6 21.11 1.06 25.68
N ASP A 7 20.96 0.36 26.81
CA ASP A 7 20.58 0.94 28.08
C ASP A 7 21.66 0.65 29.13
N TRP A 8 22.27 1.72 29.64
CA TRP A 8 23.33 1.63 30.63
C TRP A 8 22.81 1.25 32.02
N HIS A 9 21.53 1.46 32.32
CA HIS A 9 20.91 1.02 33.57
C HIS A 9 20.71 -0.49 33.63
N LEU A 10 20.66 -1.16 32.48
CA LEU A 10 20.42 -2.60 32.35
C LEU A 10 21.72 -3.39 32.14
N LYS A 11 22.86 -2.82 32.50
CA LYS A 11 24.17 -3.49 32.44
C LYS A 11 24.50 -4.15 33.77
N TRP A 12 24.96 -5.40 33.76
CA TRP A 12 25.42 -6.10 34.96
C TRP A 12 26.69 -6.90 34.71
N ASN A 13 27.35 -7.29 35.80
CA ASN A 13 28.52 -8.15 35.77
C ASN A 13 28.10 -9.62 35.95
N PRO A 14 28.26 -10.51 34.94
CA PRO A 14 27.86 -11.92 35.07
C PRO A 14 28.50 -12.64 36.26
N ALA A 15 29.70 -12.23 36.68
CA ALA A 15 30.40 -12.85 37.81
C ALA A 15 29.64 -12.70 39.15
N GLU A 16 28.88 -11.61 39.32
CA GLU A 16 28.12 -11.31 40.54
C GLU A 16 26.76 -12.02 40.57
N PHE A 17 26.25 -12.41 39.40
CA PHE A 17 24.90 -12.98 39.22
C PHE A 17 24.93 -14.42 38.70
N GLY A 18 25.90 -15.23 39.16
CA GLY A 18 25.95 -16.67 38.86
C GLY A 18 26.20 -17.01 37.39
N GLY A 19 26.84 -16.11 36.63
CA GLY A 19 27.18 -16.30 35.23
C GLY A 19 26.06 -15.99 34.24
N VAL A 20 24.96 -15.38 34.69
CA VAL A 20 23.84 -14.99 33.82
C VAL A 20 24.30 -13.92 32.83
N LYS A 21 24.15 -14.20 31.53
CA LYS A 21 24.52 -13.30 30.43
C LYS A 21 23.33 -12.70 29.70
N GLU A 22 22.18 -13.37 29.73
CA GLU A 22 20.96 -12.91 29.07
C GLU A 22 19.79 -12.96 30.04
N LEU A 23 18.91 -11.98 29.93
CA LEU A 23 17.69 -11.87 30.71
C LEU A 23 16.50 -11.60 29.78
N ARG A 24 15.37 -12.27 30.05
CA ARG A 24 14.10 -12.04 29.34
C ARG A 24 13.08 -11.46 30.29
N VAL A 25 12.59 -10.28 29.98
CA VAL A 25 11.67 -9.53 30.85
C VAL A 25 10.49 -9.03 30.01
N PRO A 26 9.25 -8.98 30.55
CA PRO A 26 8.12 -8.38 29.82
C PRO A 26 8.42 -6.94 29.38
N TYR A 27 7.97 -6.59 28.17
CA TYR A 27 8.20 -5.28 27.56
C TYR A 27 7.70 -4.09 28.40
N THR A 28 6.71 -4.30 29.27
CA THR A 28 6.11 -3.25 30.12
C THR A 28 7.02 -2.76 31.24
N SER A 29 8.06 -3.53 31.58
CA SER A 29 8.97 -3.21 32.69
C SER A 29 10.24 -2.49 32.26
N VAL A 30 10.45 -2.35 30.96
CA VAL A 30 11.65 -1.78 30.35
C VAL A 30 11.22 -0.64 29.45
N TRP A 31 11.94 0.48 29.52
CA TRP A 31 11.71 1.57 28.57
C TRP A 31 12.12 1.15 27.17
N TYR A 32 11.31 1.49 26.17
CA TYR A 32 11.61 1.29 24.76
C TYR A 32 11.17 2.53 23.96
N PRO A 33 11.83 2.83 22.81
CA PRO A 33 11.47 3.99 22.00
C PRO A 33 10.11 3.79 21.31
N ASP A 34 9.32 4.85 21.24
CA ASP A 34 7.98 4.91 20.67
C ASP A 34 8.01 5.14 19.15
N ILE A 35 8.59 4.20 18.41
CA ILE A 35 8.68 4.26 16.94
C ILE A 35 7.33 3.86 16.34
N ILE A 36 6.69 4.81 15.65
CA ILE A 36 5.39 4.61 14.99
C ILE A 36 5.46 4.90 13.49
N LEU A 37 4.48 4.37 12.74
CA LEU A 37 4.26 4.72 11.34
C LEU A 37 3.46 6.03 11.25
N TYR A 38 4.09 7.10 10.80
CA TYR A 38 3.47 8.43 10.70
C TYR A 38 2.43 8.54 9.58
N ASN A 39 2.67 7.90 8.45
CA ASN A 39 1.74 7.90 7.32
C ASN A 39 0.81 6.68 7.36
N THR A 40 0.24 6.38 8.53
CA THR A 40 -0.71 5.28 8.68
C THR A 40 -2.03 5.58 7.97
N ALA A 41 -2.64 4.54 7.38
CA ALA A 41 -4.00 4.58 6.83
C ALA A 41 -5.06 4.18 7.86
N GLU A 42 -4.65 3.71 9.04
CA GLU A 42 -5.54 3.30 10.12
C GLU A 42 -5.67 4.41 11.18
N SER A 43 -6.87 4.54 11.76
CA SER A 43 -7.15 5.52 12.82
C SER A 43 -6.59 5.11 14.18
N ASP A 44 -6.29 3.82 14.37
CA ASP A 44 -5.80 3.26 15.62
C ASP A 44 -4.31 2.89 15.49
N TYR A 45 -3.47 3.57 16.26
CA TYR A 45 -2.02 3.46 16.16
C TYR A 45 -1.44 2.32 17.01
N GLU A 46 -2.16 1.87 18.05
CA GLU A 46 -1.61 0.94 19.07
C GLU A 46 -2.07 -0.51 18.89
N SER A 47 -3.25 -0.77 18.31
CA SER A 47 -3.80 -2.13 18.20
C SER A 47 -3.05 -3.04 17.21
N SER A 48 -2.20 -2.46 16.37
CA SER A 48 -1.51 -3.15 15.29
C SER A 48 -0.12 -3.67 15.66
N ILE A 49 0.38 -3.40 16.87
CA ILE A 49 1.71 -3.84 17.35
C ILE A 49 1.57 -4.76 18.56
N LEU A 50 2.06 -5.99 18.41
CA LEU A 50 2.12 -6.99 19.48
C LEU A 50 3.55 -7.12 19.99
N ASN A 51 3.77 -6.59 21.19
CA ASN A 51 5.02 -6.70 21.95
C ASN A 51 4.94 -7.86 22.94
N THR A 52 6.03 -8.62 23.10
CA THR A 52 6.09 -9.76 24.02
C THR A 52 7.17 -9.58 25.08
N TYR A 53 8.27 -10.31 25.01
CA TYR A 53 9.40 -10.19 25.92
C TYR A 53 10.54 -9.44 25.24
N VAL A 54 11.26 -8.68 26.04
CA VAL A 54 12.50 -8.02 25.66
C VAL A 54 13.64 -8.94 26.07
N ILE A 55 14.64 -9.09 25.21
CA ILE A 55 15.86 -9.84 25.47
C ILE A 55 16.95 -8.82 25.78
N ILE A 56 17.58 -8.95 26.95
CA ILE A 56 18.62 -8.04 27.42
C ILE A 56 19.90 -8.85 27.60
N ASP A 57 21.00 -8.34 27.04
CA ASP A 57 22.35 -8.87 27.21
C ASP A 57 23.06 -8.14 28.38
N TYR A 58 23.97 -8.81 29.08
CA TYR A 58 24.70 -8.27 30.24
C TYR A 58 25.47 -7.00 29.94
N THR A 59 25.80 -6.76 28.67
CA THR A 59 26.47 -5.54 28.20
C THR A 59 25.56 -4.30 28.25
N GLY A 60 24.25 -4.46 28.49
CA GLY A 60 23.24 -3.41 28.38
C GLY A 60 22.63 -3.29 26.98
N ARG A 61 22.83 -4.30 26.10
CA ARG A 61 22.21 -4.33 24.78
C ARG A 61 20.81 -4.91 24.92
N VAL A 62 19.82 -4.22 24.38
CA VAL A 62 18.41 -4.58 24.48
C VAL A 62 17.85 -4.86 23.10
N GLU A 63 17.14 -5.97 22.97
CA GLU A 63 16.46 -6.41 21.75
C GLU A 63 14.98 -6.64 22.01
N LEU A 64 14.14 -5.91 21.28
CA LEU A 64 12.69 -6.09 21.27
C LEU A 64 12.24 -6.56 19.88
N VAL A 65 11.63 -7.74 19.85
CA VAL A 65 11.01 -8.32 18.66
C VAL A 65 9.50 -8.19 18.77
N SER A 66 8.91 -7.48 17.82
CA SER A 66 7.48 -7.18 17.80
C SER A 66 6.86 -7.63 16.48
N HIS A 67 5.67 -8.21 16.55
CA HIS A 67 4.86 -8.46 15.36
C HIS A 67 4.01 -7.21 15.10
N ALA A 68 3.99 -6.72 13.87
CA ALA A 68 3.22 -5.53 13.52
C ALA A 68 2.48 -5.73 12.19
N LEU A 69 1.22 -5.33 12.13
CA LEU A 69 0.44 -5.22 10.91
C LEU A 69 0.30 -3.72 10.56
N LEU A 70 1.10 -3.23 9.62
CA LEU A 70 1.16 -1.81 9.31
C LEU A 70 0.45 -1.51 8.00
N SER A 71 -0.50 -0.59 8.04
CA SER A 71 -1.22 -0.08 6.86
C SER A 71 -0.85 1.37 6.63
N SER A 72 -0.31 1.71 5.46
CA SER A 72 0.18 3.05 5.13
C SER A 72 -0.63 3.73 4.03
N ILE A 73 -0.71 5.06 4.11
CA ILE A 73 -1.25 5.90 3.04
C ILE A 73 -0.19 6.06 1.95
N CYS A 74 -0.61 5.86 0.70
CA CYS A 74 0.20 5.98 -0.50
C CYS A 74 -0.65 6.53 -1.65
N ASP A 75 -0.11 7.49 -2.40
CA ASP A 75 -0.76 8.05 -3.59
C ASP A 75 -0.54 7.13 -4.80
N VAL A 76 -1.62 6.59 -5.35
CA VAL A 76 -1.58 5.65 -6.47
C VAL A 76 -1.47 6.42 -7.80
N GLN A 77 -0.46 6.11 -8.60
CA GLN A 77 -0.26 6.68 -9.94
C GLN A 77 -0.98 5.84 -11.00
N VAL A 78 -2.04 6.38 -11.60
CA VAL A 78 -2.91 5.61 -12.51
C VAL A 78 -2.62 5.82 -14.00
N ASP A 79 -1.60 6.62 -14.34
CA ASP A 79 -1.32 7.07 -15.70
C ASP A 79 -1.22 5.89 -16.70
N TYR A 80 -0.54 4.82 -16.32
CA TYR A 80 -0.33 3.62 -17.15
C TYR A 80 -1.14 2.39 -16.69
N PHE A 81 -2.28 2.59 -16.03
CA PHE A 81 -3.15 1.48 -15.62
C PHE A 81 -3.51 0.57 -16.83
N PRO A 82 -3.46 -0.77 -16.73
CA PRO A 82 -3.14 -1.61 -15.57
C PRO A 82 -1.66 -2.02 -15.43
N PHE A 83 -0.74 -1.42 -16.19
CA PHE A 83 0.72 -1.70 -16.19
C PHE A 83 1.50 -0.72 -15.30
N ASP A 84 0.82 -0.18 -14.30
CA ASP A 84 1.33 0.78 -13.36
C ASP A 84 2.41 0.17 -12.43
N GLN A 85 3.46 0.96 -12.19
CA GLN A 85 4.44 0.74 -11.12
C GLN A 85 4.16 1.78 -10.04
N GLN A 86 4.12 1.34 -8.79
CA GLN A 86 3.78 2.16 -7.64
C GLN A 86 4.96 2.25 -6.67
N GLU A 87 5.25 3.46 -6.21
CA GLU A 87 6.24 3.72 -5.18
C GLU A 87 5.53 4.20 -3.91
N CYS A 88 5.47 3.34 -2.89
CA CYS A 88 4.86 3.66 -1.61
C CYS A 88 5.92 3.88 -0.54
N ARG A 89 5.84 5.01 0.15
CA ARG A 89 6.75 5.34 1.27
C ARG A 89 6.16 4.87 2.59
N LEU A 90 6.96 4.25 3.45
CA LEU A 90 6.68 4.02 4.86
C LEU A 90 7.55 4.95 5.69
N ARG A 91 6.94 5.74 6.56
CA ARG A 91 7.64 6.75 7.36
C ARG A 91 7.58 6.42 8.84
N PHE A 92 8.72 6.05 9.41
CA PHE A 92 8.86 5.74 10.82
C PHE A 92 9.54 6.88 11.57
N ALA A 93 8.97 7.27 12.71
CA ALA A 93 9.58 8.25 13.61
C ALA A 93 9.06 8.07 15.04
N SER A 94 9.74 8.70 16.01
CA SER A 94 9.28 8.76 17.40
C SER A 94 8.15 9.77 17.57
N TRP A 95 7.11 9.40 18.31
CA TRP A 95 5.97 10.29 18.57
C TRP A 95 6.30 11.39 19.60
N THR A 96 6.96 10.99 20.69
CA THR A 96 7.15 11.83 21.88
C THR A 96 8.49 12.57 21.86
N TYR A 97 9.52 11.95 21.30
CA TYR A 97 10.89 12.48 21.33
C TYR A 97 11.25 13.15 20.01
N ASP A 98 11.94 14.28 20.11
CA ASP A 98 12.65 14.90 19.00
C ASP A 98 14.03 14.23 18.79
N ILE A 99 14.76 14.70 17.77
CA ILE A 99 16.08 14.17 17.39
C ILE A 99 17.09 14.25 18.56
N ALA A 100 16.90 15.17 19.51
CA ALA A 100 17.79 15.36 20.65
C ALA A 100 17.53 14.37 21.80
N GLY A 101 16.29 13.90 21.95
CA GLY A 101 15.90 12.90 22.96
C GLY A 101 16.16 11.45 22.53
N VAL A 102 15.87 11.10 21.27
CA VAL A 102 16.09 9.75 20.72
C VAL A 102 16.84 9.88 19.39
N GLY A 103 18.12 9.52 19.41
CA GLY A 103 18.97 9.54 18.22
C GLY A 103 18.67 8.38 17.28
N ILE A 104 17.77 8.59 16.32
CA ILE A 104 17.63 7.69 15.17
C ILE A 104 18.79 8.00 14.21
N ILE A 105 19.52 6.95 13.78
CA ILE A 105 20.85 7.06 13.13
C ILE A 105 20.83 7.88 11.81
N VAL A 106 19.66 8.26 11.29
CA VAL A 106 19.52 9.06 10.07
C VAL A 106 18.24 9.92 10.16
N ASN A 107 18.36 11.21 10.51
CA ASN A 107 17.27 12.20 10.60
C ASN A 107 16.11 11.87 11.58
N TYR A 108 15.20 12.84 11.78
CA TYR A 108 14.00 12.71 12.63
C TYR A 108 13.03 11.59 12.21
N SER A 109 13.13 11.09 10.98
CA SER A 109 12.29 10.01 10.46
C SER A 109 13.05 9.13 9.46
N ILE A 110 12.80 7.82 9.53
CA ILE A 110 13.29 6.83 8.56
C ILE A 110 12.20 6.58 7.53
N ASP A 111 12.52 6.87 6.27
CA ASP A 111 11.65 6.63 5.12
C ASP A 111 12.10 5.37 4.37
N TYR A 112 11.25 4.36 4.28
CA TYR A 112 11.43 3.19 3.42
C TYR A 112 10.57 3.31 2.17
N TYR A 113 11.10 2.96 1.01
CA TYR A 113 10.37 2.99 -0.25
C TYR A 113 10.10 1.57 -0.74
N ILE A 114 8.84 1.24 -0.97
CA ILE A 114 8.38 -0.04 -1.47
C ILE A 114 7.91 0.18 -2.90
N GLN A 115 8.59 -0.48 -3.84
CA GLN A 115 8.23 -0.51 -5.24
C GLN A 115 7.34 -1.72 -5.51
N ILE A 116 6.10 -1.49 -5.93
CA ILE A 116 5.10 -2.53 -6.18
C ILE A 116 4.73 -2.48 -7.67
N GLN A 117 4.62 -3.66 -8.28
CA GLN A 117 4.14 -3.80 -9.65
C GLN A 117 2.88 -4.65 -9.71
N ARG A 118 1.85 -4.17 -10.43
CA ARG A 118 0.58 -4.90 -10.59
C ARG A 118 0.77 -6.15 -11.46
N ARG A 119 0.17 -7.27 -11.05
CA ARG A 119 0.08 -8.48 -11.89
C ARG A 119 -1.00 -8.28 -12.97
N THR A 120 -0.57 -7.94 -14.18
CA THR A 120 -1.46 -7.43 -15.24
C THR A 120 -2.23 -8.51 -16.01
N LYS A 121 -1.78 -9.77 -15.98
CA LYS A 121 -2.33 -10.85 -16.84
C LYS A 121 -3.83 -11.08 -16.66
N PHE A 122 -4.31 -11.06 -15.42
CA PHE A 122 -5.73 -11.29 -15.12
C PHE A 122 -6.57 -10.05 -15.47
N GLY A 123 -6.14 -8.86 -15.03
CA GLY A 123 -6.83 -7.61 -15.35
C GLY A 123 -6.92 -7.34 -16.85
N MET A 124 -5.85 -7.60 -17.60
CA MET A 124 -5.83 -7.42 -19.06
C MET A 124 -6.93 -8.22 -19.75
N PHE A 125 -7.11 -9.50 -19.40
CA PHE A 125 -8.12 -10.34 -20.02
C PHE A 125 -9.54 -9.83 -19.73
N PHE A 126 -9.83 -9.41 -18.51
CA PHE A 126 -11.16 -8.94 -18.11
C PHE A 126 -11.48 -7.50 -18.52
N TYR A 127 -10.47 -6.64 -18.71
CA TYR A 127 -10.70 -5.25 -19.12
C TYR A 127 -10.54 -5.04 -20.62
N ILE A 128 -9.50 -5.60 -21.26
CA ILE A 128 -9.24 -5.33 -22.68
C ILE A 128 -10.18 -6.14 -23.58
N MET A 129 -10.47 -7.41 -23.26
CA MET A 129 -11.32 -8.24 -24.13
C MET A 129 -12.74 -7.70 -24.29
N PRO A 130 -13.46 -7.30 -23.21
CA PRO A 130 -14.80 -6.73 -23.38
C PRO A 130 -14.79 -5.41 -24.15
N GLY A 131 -13.80 -4.55 -23.93
CA GLY A 131 -13.64 -3.30 -24.68
C GLY A 131 -13.48 -3.54 -26.19
N ILE A 132 -12.65 -4.52 -26.58
CA ILE A 132 -12.51 -4.92 -28.00
C ILE A 132 -13.82 -5.49 -28.53
N LEU A 133 -14.49 -6.39 -27.80
CA LEU A 133 -15.74 -7.01 -28.23
C LEU A 133 -16.87 -5.99 -28.42
N ILE A 134 -17.02 -5.02 -27.51
CA ILE A 134 -18.01 -3.94 -27.63
C ILE A 134 -17.72 -3.07 -28.85
N ASN A 135 -16.46 -2.71 -29.08
CA ASN A 135 -16.06 -1.97 -30.29
C ASN A 135 -16.35 -2.76 -31.58
N VAL A 136 -16.10 -4.06 -31.60
CA VAL A 136 -16.44 -4.93 -32.74
C VAL A 136 -17.95 -4.98 -32.98
N CYS A 137 -18.75 -5.10 -31.93
CA CYS A 137 -20.22 -5.04 -32.03
C CYS A 137 -20.69 -3.69 -32.57
N ALA A 138 -20.08 -2.58 -32.15
CA ALA A 138 -20.39 -1.24 -32.64
C ALA A 138 -20.10 -1.10 -34.15
N VAL A 139 -18.98 -1.64 -34.62
CA VAL A 139 -18.65 -1.66 -36.06
C VAL A 139 -19.63 -2.55 -36.84
N MET A 140 -20.04 -3.69 -36.26
CA MET A 140 -20.99 -4.63 -36.89
C MET A 140 -22.37 -4.01 -37.15
N VAL A 141 -22.79 -3.02 -36.36
CA VAL A 141 -24.05 -2.25 -36.58
C VAL A 141 -24.09 -1.61 -37.97
N PHE A 142 -22.94 -1.16 -38.49
CA PHE A 142 -22.86 -0.55 -39.83
C PHE A 142 -22.98 -1.56 -40.95
N SER A 143 -22.58 -2.81 -40.71
CA SER A 143 -22.66 -3.91 -41.69
C SER A 143 -24.07 -4.52 -41.77
N LEU A 144 -24.92 -4.29 -40.76
CA LEU A 144 -26.27 -4.84 -40.72
C LEU A 144 -27.23 -4.01 -41.60
N PRO A 145 -27.89 -4.62 -42.60
CA PRO A 145 -28.86 -3.93 -43.43
C PRO A 145 -30.09 -3.50 -42.63
N ALA A 146 -30.65 -2.33 -42.96
CA ALA A 146 -31.76 -1.72 -42.22
C ALA A 146 -33.07 -2.53 -42.27
N GLU A 147 -33.22 -3.42 -43.26
CA GLU A 147 -34.39 -4.29 -43.43
C GLU A 147 -34.51 -5.36 -42.33
N SER A 148 -33.42 -5.61 -41.58
CA SER A 148 -33.39 -6.65 -40.54
C SER A 148 -34.17 -6.30 -39.27
N GLY A 149 -34.57 -5.05 -39.04
CA GLY A 149 -35.26 -4.60 -37.82
C GLY A 149 -34.42 -4.57 -36.53
N GLU A 150 -33.39 -5.40 -36.42
CA GLU A 150 -32.54 -5.56 -35.23
C GLU A 150 -31.44 -4.49 -35.08
N LYS A 151 -31.23 -3.65 -36.10
CA LYS A 151 -30.15 -2.63 -36.14
C LYS A 151 -30.22 -1.66 -34.96
N VAL A 152 -31.42 -1.19 -34.62
CA VAL A 152 -31.65 -0.26 -33.52
C VAL A 152 -31.40 -0.96 -32.17
N GLY A 153 -31.88 -2.20 -32.01
CA GLY A 153 -31.64 -2.98 -30.80
C GLY A 153 -30.15 -3.24 -30.53
N LEU A 154 -29.38 -3.61 -31.56
CA LEU A 154 -27.94 -3.82 -31.46
C LEU A 154 -27.21 -2.53 -31.06
N SER A 155 -27.58 -1.38 -31.64
CA SER A 155 -26.96 -0.09 -31.31
C SER A 155 -27.19 0.34 -29.84
N ILE A 156 -28.43 0.19 -29.34
CA ILE A 156 -28.77 0.55 -27.96
C ILE A 156 -28.07 -0.37 -26.97
N ASN A 157 -28.08 -1.69 -27.22
CA ASN A 157 -27.41 -2.66 -26.35
C ASN A 157 -25.89 -2.44 -26.31
N SER A 158 -25.27 -2.08 -27.44
CA SER A 158 -23.84 -1.76 -27.50
C SER A 158 -23.50 -0.51 -26.69
N LEU A 159 -24.32 0.54 -26.77
CA LEU A 159 -24.13 1.78 -25.99
C LEU A 159 -24.28 1.51 -24.48
N ILE A 160 -25.30 0.75 -24.09
CA ILE A 160 -25.51 0.37 -22.68
C ILE A 160 -24.33 -0.47 -22.18
N ALA A 161 -23.84 -1.42 -22.98
CA ALA A 161 -22.68 -2.25 -22.62
C ALA A 161 -21.42 -1.39 -22.41
N MET A 162 -21.19 -0.38 -23.25
CA MET A 162 -20.08 0.57 -23.09
C MET A 162 -20.21 1.38 -21.79
N ILE A 163 -21.41 1.91 -21.49
CA ILE A 163 -21.65 2.68 -20.27
C ILE A 163 -21.43 1.81 -19.02
N VAL A 164 -21.97 0.60 -18.98
CA VAL A 164 -21.79 -0.34 -17.86
C VAL A 164 -20.31 -0.71 -17.69
N PHE A 165 -19.60 -0.92 -18.78
CA PHE A 165 -18.17 -1.22 -18.76
C PHE A 165 -17.34 -0.04 -18.20
N LEU A 166 -17.64 1.19 -18.62
CA LEU A 166 -17.01 2.39 -18.07
C LEU A 166 -17.30 2.55 -16.58
N MET A 167 -18.54 2.36 -16.13
CA MET A 167 -18.88 2.38 -14.70
C MET A 167 -18.06 1.33 -13.92
N ALA A 168 -18.00 0.09 -14.42
CA ALA A 168 -17.23 -0.98 -13.79
C ALA A 168 -15.72 -0.70 -13.74
N MET A 169 -15.16 0.01 -14.72
CA MET A 169 -13.77 0.48 -14.67
C MET A 169 -13.58 1.57 -13.62
N THR A 170 -14.46 2.57 -13.59
CA THR A 170 -14.35 3.71 -12.66
C THR A 170 -14.51 3.30 -11.20
N GLU A 171 -15.27 2.25 -10.89
CA GLU A 171 -15.37 1.71 -9.53
C GLU A 171 -14.07 1.05 -9.02
N LYS A 172 -13.19 0.63 -9.92
CA LYS A 172 -11.96 -0.11 -9.59
C LYS A 172 -10.74 0.78 -9.50
N ILE A 173 -10.80 1.95 -10.12
CA ILE A 173 -9.73 2.94 -10.09
C ILE A 173 -10.01 3.84 -8.87
N PRO A 174 -9.06 4.02 -7.95
CA PRO A 174 -9.26 4.93 -6.83
C PRO A 174 -9.56 6.34 -7.35
N PRO A 175 -10.46 7.10 -6.69
CA PRO A 175 -10.76 8.48 -7.07
C PRO A 175 -9.48 9.31 -6.92
N THR A 176 -8.82 9.56 -8.03
CA THR A 176 -7.57 10.33 -8.11
C THR A 176 -7.78 11.48 -9.08
N SER A 177 -7.02 12.57 -8.92
CA SER A 177 -7.09 13.74 -9.80
C SER A 177 -6.52 13.49 -11.19
N ARG A 178 -5.87 12.33 -11.41
CA ARG A 178 -5.26 11.94 -12.69
C ARG A 178 -6.12 10.90 -13.37
N ILE A 179 -6.35 11.10 -14.66
CA ILE A 179 -7.13 10.19 -15.50
C ILE A 179 -6.12 9.21 -16.10
N PRO A 180 -6.38 7.88 -16.12
CA PRO A 180 -5.52 6.95 -16.83
C PRO A 180 -5.51 7.26 -18.33
N LEU A 181 -4.39 7.03 -19.00
CA LEU A 181 -4.24 7.27 -20.46
C LEU A 181 -5.31 6.54 -21.29
N ALA A 182 -5.80 5.39 -20.82
CA ALA A 182 -6.89 4.67 -21.47
C ALA A 182 -8.22 5.44 -21.46
N GLY A 183 -8.51 6.20 -20.40
CA GLY A 183 -9.70 7.05 -20.32
C GLY A 183 -9.55 8.34 -21.14
N GLU A 184 -8.33 8.85 -21.28
CA GLU A 184 -8.05 10.03 -22.11
C GLU A 184 -8.18 9.72 -23.62
N ALA A 185 -7.83 8.50 -24.05
CA ALA A 185 -8.04 8.05 -25.43
C ALA A 185 -9.53 7.97 -25.82
N ASP A 186 -10.41 7.62 -24.89
CA ASP A 186 -11.87 7.62 -25.11
C ASP A 186 -12.42 9.06 -25.13
N PHE A 187 -11.91 9.97 -24.29
CA PHE A 187 -12.39 11.35 -24.20
C PHE A 187 -11.93 12.25 -25.36
N CYS A 188 -10.72 12.03 -25.90
CA CYS A 188 -10.23 12.80 -27.05
C CYS A 188 -10.92 12.46 -28.38
N ASN A 189 -11.65 11.34 -28.47
CA ASN A 189 -12.44 11.01 -29.66
C ASN A 189 -13.77 11.79 -29.76
N ASP A 190 -14.14 12.57 -28.74
CA ASP A 190 -15.34 13.43 -28.74
C ASP A 190 -15.03 14.93 -29.03
N LEU A 191 -13.77 15.29 -29.34
CA LEU A 191 -13.34 16.68 -29.60
C LEU A 191 -12.80 16.95 -31.01
N ASN A 192 -13.15 16.15 -32.02
CA ASN A 192 -12.95 16.50 -33.43
C ASN A 192 -14.17 16.19 -34.29
#